data_AF-A0AAF1C6B2-F1
#
_entry.id   AF-A0AAF1C6B2-F1
#
_cell.length_a   1.000
_cell.length_b   1.000
_cell.length_c   1.000
_cell.angle_alpha   90.00
_cell.angle_beta   90.00
_cell.angle_gamma   90.00
#
_symmetry.space_group_name_H-M   'P 1'
#
loop_
_entity.id
_entity.type
_entity.pdbx_description
1 polymer ?
#
loop_
_entity_poly.entity_id
_entity_poly.type
_entity_poly.pdbx_seq_one_letter_code
_entity_poly.pdbx_strand_id
1 'polypeptide(L)'
;MHKYNLDNLKPFKSKWQNKPTKLIRIPERLEKEILAYAYQLDNDINPSQSLVTEKIKEISIKIDNKEKGYKSNSASQLIKDIQQLINEVN
;
A
#
# COMPACT_ATOMS: atom_id res chain seq x y z
N MET A 1 7.15 -29.81 23.90
CA MET A 1 7.77 -29.07 22.77
C MET A 1 6.87 -29.21 21.55
N HIS A 2 6.15 -28.16 21.16
CA HIS A 2 5.38 -28.18 19.90
C HIS A 2 6.33 -28.02 18.72
N LYS A 3 6.38 -29.02 17.85
CA LYS A 3 7.09 -28.95 16.56
C LYS A 3 6.21 -28.14 15.60
N TYR A 4 6.53 -26.87 15.41
CA TYR A 4 5.93 -26.08 14.34
C TYR A 4 6.50 -26.60 13.02
N ASN A 5 5.63 -27.14 12.18
CA ASN A 5 5.97 -27.52 10.82
C ASN A 5 6.14 -26.21 10.01
N LEU A 6 7.37 -25.93 9.57
CA LEU A 6 7.76 -24.73 8.84
C LEU A 6 7.63 -24.90 7.31
N ASP A 7 7.09 -26.02 6.83
CA ASP A 7 7.13 -26.43 5.42
C ASP A 7 6.31 -25.51 4.49
N ASN A 8 5.47 -24.64 5.06
CA ASN A 8 4.66 -23.66 4.33
C ASN A 8 5.21 -22.22 4.37
N LEU A 9 6.35 -21.97 5.03
CA LEU A 9 6.94 -20.64 5.06
C LEU A 9 7.73 -20.40 3.79
N LYS A 10 7.18 -19.59 2.89
CA LYS A 10 7.95 -19.07 1.75
C LYS A 10 9.09 -18.20 2.30
N PRO A 11 10.36 -18.47 1.95
CA PRO A 11 11.46 -17.62 2.37
C PRO A 11 11.24 -16.22 1.82
N PHE A 12 11.33 -15.22 2.71
CA PHE A 12 11.28 -13.82 2.31
C PHE A 12 12.49 -13.54 1.41
N LYS A 13 12.22 -13.30 0.13
CA LYS A 13 13.25 -12.91 -0.82
C LYS A 13 13.34 -11.39 -0.84
N SER A 14 14.28 -10.84 -0.09
CA SER A 14 14.61 -9.42 -0.17
C SER A 14 14.94 -9.07 -1.62
N LYS A 15 14.30 -8.02 -2.14
CA LYS A 15 14.58 -7.50 -3.48
C LYS A 15 15.72 -6.47 -3.49
N TRP A 16 16.15 -6.03 -2.30
CA TRP A 16 17.34 -5.21 -2.18
C TRP A 16 18.53 -5.99 -2.73
N GLN A 17 19.22 -5.37 -3.70
CA GLN A 17 20.52 -5.87 -4.11
C GLN A 17 21.44 -5.82 -2.89
N ASN A 18 22.25 -6.86 -2.65
CA ASN A 18 23.26 -6.91 -1.59
C ASN A 18 24.41 -5.94 -1.87
N LYS A 19 24.08 -4.66 -2.04
CA LYS A 19 25.00 -3.54 -2.24
C LYS A 19 25.31 -2.93 -0.88
N PRO A 20 26.48 -2.27 -0.73
CA PRO A 20 26.82 -1.57 0.50
C PRO A 20 25.72 -0.60 0.94
N THR A 21 25.28 -0.71 2.18
CA THR A 21 24.32 0.20 2.81
C THR A 21 25.04 1.21 3.70
N LYS A 22 24.41 2.34 3.98
CA LYS A 22 24.93 3.38 4.88
C LYS A 22 23.83 3.83 5.83
N LEU A 23 24.19 4.04 7.09
CA LEU A 23 23.29 4.61 8.08
C LEU A 23 23.15 6.12 7.86
N ILE A 24 21.91 6.61 7.86
CA ILE A 24 21.58 8.04 7.73
C ILE A 24 20.87 8.53 9.00
N ARG A 25 20.97 9.82 9.30
CA ARG A 25 20.15 10.47 10.32
C ARG A 25 19.02 11.23 9.64
N ILE A 26 17.81 11.08 10.17
CA ILE A 26 16.61 11.73 9.65
C ILE A 26 15.88 12.42 10.81
N PRO A 27 15.17 13.54 10.56
CA PRO A 27 14.21 14.08 11.53
C PRO A 27 13.13 13.05 11.86
N GLU A 28 12.76 12.94 13.14
CA GLU A 28 11.73 11.98 13.61
C GLU A 28 10.41 12.12 12.86
N ARG A 29 10.02 13.35 12.51
CA ARG A 29 8.78 13.61 11.75
C ARG A 29 8.72 12.91 10.38
N LEU A 30 9.88 12.56 9.80
CA LEU A 30 9.98 11.91 8.48
C LEU A 30 10.08 10.38 8.56
N GLU A 31 10.14 9.80 9.77
CA GLU A 31 10.33 8.37 9.96
C GLU A 31 9.27 7.55 9.21
N LYS A 32 7.99 7.89 9.40
CA LYS A 32 6.87 7.17 8.78
C LYS A 32 6.89 7.27 7.26
N GLU A 33 7.20 8.44 6.72
CA GLU A 33 7.25 8.69 5.27
C GLU A 33 8.37 7.87 4.61
N ILE A 34 9.56 7.85 5.23
CA ILE A 34 10.72 7.11 4.71
C ILE A 34 10.49 5.60 4.78
N LEU A 35 9.90 5.11 5.88
CA LEU A 35 9.53 3.69 6.01
C LEU A 35 8.46 3.28 4.99
N ALA A 36 7.45 4.12 4.77
CA ALA A 36 6.41 3.86 3.77
C ALA A 36 6.99 3.84 2.34
N TYR A 37 7.88 4.79 2.02
CA TYR A 37 8.59 4.82 0.74
C TYR A 37 9.45 3.57 0.53
N ALA A 38 10.21 3.15 1.55
CA ALA A 38 11.01 1.93 1.47
C ALA A 38 10.12 0.68 1.25
N TYR A 39 8.99 0.59 1.95
CA TYR A 39 8.02 -0.48 1.75
C TYR A 39 7.46 -0.51 0.32
N GLN A 40 7.16 0.65 -0.26
CA GLN A 40 6.68 0.75 -1.65
C GLN A 40 7.73 0.22 -2.63
N LEU A 41 9.00 0.62 -2.46
CA LEU A 41 10.10 0.10 -3.26
C LEU A 41 10.25 -1.42 -3.15
N ASP A 42 10.11 -1.98 -1.95
CA ASP A 42 10.21 -3.43 -1.71
C ASP A 42 9.14 -4.24 -2.45
N ASN A 43 7.97 -3.63 -2.66
CA ASN A 43 6.82 -4.26 -3.30
C ASN A 43 6.65 -3.89 -4.78
N ASP A 44 7.64 -3.23 -5.40
CA ASP A 44 7.55 -2.68 -6.77
C ASP A 44 6.35 -1.74 -6.98
N ILE A 45 5.90 -1.08 -5.90
CA ILE A 45 4.90 -0.02 -5.96
C ILE A 45 5.65 1.24 -6.38
N ASN A 46 5.29 1.80 -7.53
CA ASN A 46 5.94 3.01 -8.01
C ASN A 46 5.68 4.16 -7.00
N PRO A 47 6.70 4.69 -6.31
CA PRO A 47 6.48 5.72 -5.30
C PRO A 47 6.10 7.09 -5.90
N SER A 48 6.22 7.24 -7.23
CA SER A 48 5.64 8.39 -7.94
C SER A 48 4.12 8.26 -8.11
N GLN A 49 3.56 7.08 -7.89
CA GLN A 49 2.13 6.88 -7.74
C GLN A 49 1.83 7.08 -6.26
N SER A 50 1.31 8.26 -5.92
CA SER A 50 0.80 8.51 -4.59
C SER A 50 -0.12 7.36 -4.18
N LEU A 51 -0.09 6.93 -2.91
CA LEU A 51 -1.06 5.96 -2.39
C LEU A 51 -2.50 6.36 -2.77
N VAL A 52 -2.75 7.67 -2.79
CA VAL A 52 -4.00 8.28 -3.25
C VAL A 52 -4.28 7.97 -4.72
N THR A 53 -3.27 8.09 -5.60
CA THR A 53 -3.39 7.78 -7.03
C THR A 53 -3.73 6.32 -7.27
N GLU A 54 -3.09 5.38 -6.56
CA GLU A 54 -3.40 3.95 -6.69
C GLU A 54 -4.81 3.63 -6.17
N LYS A 55 -5.21 4.20 -5.03
CA LYS A 55 -6.56 4.05 -4.50
C LYS A 55 -7.63 4.65 -5.41
N ILE A 56 -7.36 5.79 -6.03
CA ILE A 56 -8.26 6.37 -7.03
C ILE A 56 -8.38 5.47 -8.27
N LYS A 57 -7.29 4.85 -8.74
CA LYS A 57 -7.35 3.88 -9.85
C LYS A 57 -8.19 2.66 -9.49
N GLU A 58 -8.01 2.10 -8.29
CA GLU A 58 -8.85 1.00 -7.80
C GLU A 58 -10.33 1.39 -7.82
N ILE A 59 -10.68 2.57 -7.29
CA ILE A 59 -12.05 3.09 -7.31
C ILE A 59 -12.56 3.27 -8.74
N SER A 60 -11.74 3.79 -9.66
CA SER A 60 -12.10 3.97 -11.08
C SER A 60 -12.47 2.64 -11.74
N ILE A 61 -11.68 1.58 -11.52
CA ILE A 61 -11.97 0.24 -12.05
C ILE A 61 -13.31 -0.28 -11.53
N LYS A 62 -13.62 -0.10 -10.23
CA LYS A 62 -14.89 -0.53 -9.64
C LYS A 62 -16.10 0.23 -10.21
N ILE A 63 -15.93 1.51 -10.52
CA ILE A 63 -16.94 2.33 -11.21
C ILE A 63 -17.18 1.79 -12.63
N ASP A 64 -16.12 1.56 -13.41
CA ASP A 64 -16.22 1.07 -14.78
C ASP A 64 -16.90 -0.31 -14.85
N ASN A 65 -16.58 -1.18 -13.89
CA ASN A 65 -17.20 -2.51 -13.73
C ASN A 65 -18.63 -2.46 -13.18
N LYS A 66 -19.13 -1.28 -12.78
CA LYS A 66 -20.44 -1.08 -12.15
C LYS A 66 -20.65 -2.01 -10.95
N GLU A 67 -19.62 -2.15 -10.11
CA GLU A 67 -19.68 -2.98 -8.91
C GLU A 67 -20.78 -2.50 -7.95
N LYS A 68 -21.26 -3.41 -7.09
CA LYS A 68 -22.30 -3.08 -6.11
C LYS A 68 -21.79 -1.98 -5.18
N GLY A 69 -22.53 -0.88 -5.08
CA GLY A 69 -22.13 0.29 -4.29
C GLY A 69 -21.26 1.31 -5.02
N TYR A 70 -20.97 1.11 -6.32
CA TYR A 70 -20.26 2.03 -7.22
C TYR A 70 -21.09 2.45 -8.45
N LYS A 71 -22.38 2.09 -8.49
CA LYS A 71 -23.30 2.48 -9.57
C LYS A 71 -23.83 3.89 -9.32
N SER A 72 -24.21 4.61 -10.39
CA SER A 72 -24.80 5.95 -10.29
C SER A 72 -26.04 6.03 -9.40
N ASN A 73 -26.83 4.95 -9.34
CA ASN A 73 -28.02 4.84 -8.50
C ASN A 73 -27.77 4.17 -7.13
N SER A 74 -26.54 3.75 -6.84
CA SER A 74 -26.15 3.12 -5.58
C SER A 74 -24.64 3.28 -5.37
N ALA A 75 -24.26 4.45 -4.83
CA ALA A 75 -22.88 4.89 -4.65
C ALA A 75 -22.40 4.80 -3.19
N SER A 76 -23.10 4.06 -2.33
CA SER A 76 -22.83 4.03 -0.89
C SER A 76 -21.44 3.50 -0.54
N GLN A 77 -20.90 2.56 -1.33
CA GLN A 77 -19.54 2.03 -1.10
C GLN A 77 -18.49 2.99 -1.65
N LEU A 78 -18.74 3.61 -2.80
CA LEU A 78 -17.89 4.68 -3.35
C LEU A 78 -17.69 5.83 -2.34
N ILE A 79 -18.77 6.30 -1.71
CA ILE A 79 -18.71 7.38 -0.72
C ILE A 79 -17.84 6.99 0.48
N LYS A 80 -18.00 5.75 1.00
CA LYS A 80 -17.18 5.25 2.11
C LYS A 80 -15.71 5.18 1.74
N ASP A 81 -15.38 4.63 0.58
CA ASP A 81 -14.00 4.50 0.12
C ASP A 81 -13.34 5.87 -0.06
N ILE A 82 -14.06 6.87 -0.59
CA ILE A 82 -13.55 8.25 -0.70
C ILE A 82 -13.34 8.89 0.68
N GLN A 83 -14.29 8.73 1.61
CA GLN A 83 -14.15 9.28 2.97
C GLN A 83 -12.97 8.65 3.71
N GLN A 84 -12.77 7.34 3.56
CA GLN A 84 -11.62 6.64 4.11
C GLN A 84 -10.32 7.18 3.51
N LEU A 85 -10.27 7.38 2.20
CA LEU A 85 -9.08 7.91 1.53
C LEU A 85 -8.71 9.31 2.02
N ILE A 86 -9.70 10.17 2.28
CA ILE A 86 -9.48 11.50 2.87
C ILE A 86 -8.93 11.41 4.30
N ASN A 87 -9.42 10.46 5.10
CA ASN A 87 -8.97 10.26 6.48
C ASN A 87 -7.58 9.62 6.58
N GLU A 88 -7.14 8.86 5.58
CA GLU A 88 -5.80 8.27 5.54
C GLU A 88 -4.71 9.28 5.14
N VAL A 89 -5.11 10.41 4.53
CA VAL A 89 -4.20 11.48 4.08
C VAL A 89 -4.10 12.63 5.09
N ASN A 90 -5.08 12.75 6.00
CA ASN A 90 -5.08 13.73 7.11
C ASN A 90 -4.45 13.14 8.38
#